data_AF-A0A5C6AQQ8-F1
#
_entry.id   AF-A0A5C6AQQ8-F1
#
_cell.length_a   1.000
_cell.length_b   1.000
_cell.length_c   1.000
_cell.angle_alpha   90.00
_cell.angle_beta   90.00
_cell.angle_gamma   90.00
#
_symmetry.space_group_name_H-M   'P 1'
#
loop_
_entity.id
_entity.type
_entity.pdbx_description
1 polymer ?
#
loop_
_entity_poly.entity_id
_entity_poly.type
_entity_poly.pdbx_seq_one_letter_code
_entity_poly.pdbx_strand_id
1 'polypeptide(L)'
;MAAANILGTNSLEIALFLPAELAYRDGPIINAMNPADAFLGAIGITVTAVYLWGILERRDRTVMGMGVDSLVVLIVYIGGLVIYSRL
;
A
#
# COMPACT_ATOMS: atom_id res chain seq x y z
N MET A 1 -8.34 15.58 -6.21
CA MET A 1 -8.31 15.52 -4.73
C MET A 1 -8.07 14.10 -4.21
N ALA A 2 -8.66 13.05 -4.76
CA ALA A 2 -8.47 11.67 -4.26
C ALA A 2 -7.02 11.15 -4.28
N ALA A 3 -6.29 11.30 -5.40
CA ALA A 3 -4.92 10.79 -5.52
C ALA A 3 -3.94 11.47 -4.55
N ALA A 4 -4.06 12.79 -4.35
CA ALA A 4 -3.23 13.53 -3.40
C ALA A 4 -3.49 13.13 -1.94
N ASN A 5 -4.74 12.79 -1.60
CA ASN A 5 -5.09 12.29 -0.27
C ASN A 5 -4.48 10.89 -0.04
N ILE A 6 -4.61 9.99 -1.01
CA ILE A 6 -4.08 8.62 -0.92
C ILE A 6 -2.54 8.62 -0.81
N LEU A 7 -1.87 9.33 -1.73
CA LEU A 7 -0.40 9.40 -1.71
C LEU A 7 0.12 10.19 -0.51
N GLY A 8 -0.58 11.25 -0.10
CA GLY A 8 -0.20 12.08 1.04
C GLY A 8 -0.28 11.31 2.37
N THR A 9 -1.40 10.64 2.64
CA THR A 9 -1.58 9.84 3.86
C THR A 9 -0.58 8.67 3.92
N ASN A 10 -0.40 7.93 2.82
CA ASN A 10 0.57 6.82 2.79
C ASN A 10 2.03 7.30 2.98
N SER A 11 2.36 8.49 2.45
CA SER A 11 3.72 9.06 2.65
C SER A 11 3.95 9.50 4.09
N LEU A 12 2.90 10.00 4.77
CA LEU A 12 2.97 10.32 6.19
C LEU A 12 3.18 9.07 7.06
N GLU A 13 2.53 7.96 6.75
CA GLU A 13 2.74 6.69 7.48
C GLU A 13 4.20 6.24 7.44
N ILE A 14 4.87 6.38 6.29
CA ILE A 14 6.31 6.11 6.19
C ILE A 14 7.11 7.12 7.02
N ALA A 15 6.75 8.41 6.99
CA ALA A 15 7.43 9.42 7.79
C ALA A 15 7.30 9.14 9.30
N LEU A 16 6.21 8.51 9.73
CA LEU A 16 5.98 8.12 11.12
C LEU A 16 6.88 6.97 11.60
N PHE A 17 7.54 6.23 10.70
CA PHE A 17 8.53 5.23 11.12
C PHE A 17 9.70 5.86 11.88
N LEU A 18 10.14 7.06 11.49
CA LEU A 18 11.27 7.72 12.16
C LEU A 18 10.98 8.04 13.64
N PRO A 19 9.90 8.76 14.00
CA PRO A 19 9.56 8.98 15.40
C PRO A 19 9.20 7.68 16.12
N ALA A 20 8.62 6.68 15.44
CA ALA A 20 8.33 5.38 16.03
C ALA A 20 9.62 4.63 16.41
N GLU A 21 10.63 4.62 15.55
CA GLU A 21 11.96 4.05 15.83
C GLU A 21 12.67 4.77 16.97
N LEU A 22 12.52 6.11 17.08
CA LEU A 22 13.07 6.88 18.21
C LEU A 22 12.34 6.61 19.54
N ALA A 23 11.05 6.31 19.48
CA ALA A 23 10.23 6.03 20.66
C ALA A 23 10.37 4.58 21.15
N TYR A 24 10.56 3.63 20.23
CA TYR A 24 10.73 2.21 20.53
C TYR A 24 12.15 1.94 21.03
N ARG A 25 12.28 1.33 22.22
CA ARG A 25 13.59 1.17 22.89
C ARG A 25 14.11 -0.27 22.95
N ASP A 26 13.27 -1.24 22.61
CA ASP A 26 13.58 -2.66 22.78
C ASP A 26 14.30 -3.26 21.55
N GLY A 27 14.94 -2.41 20.73
CA GLY A 27 15.66 -2.78 19.51
C GLY A 27 15.05 -2.14 18.25
N PRO A 28 15.38 -2.65 17.04
CA PRO A 28 14.79 -2.16 15.80
C PRO A 28 13.28 -2.42 15.76
N ILE A 29 12.47 -1.42 15.44
CA ILE A 29 11.00 -1.56 15.45
C ILE A 29 10.51 -2.64 14.49
N ILE A 30 11.23 -2.85 13.39
CA ILE A 30 10.92 -3.86 12.37
C ILE A 30 10.97 -5.27 12.96
N ASN A 31 11.84 -5.53 13.94
CA ASN A 31 11.92 -6.85 14.58
C ASN A 31 10.74 -7.12 15.53
N ALA A 32 10.05 -6.07 15.96
CA ALA A 32 8.89 -6.15 16.83
C ALA A 32 7.56 -6.21 16.07
N MET A 33 7.59 -6.06 14.74
CA MET A 33 6.39 -6.11 13.90
C MET A 33 5.80 -7.52 13.83
N ASN A 34 4.48 -7.60 13.90
CA ASN A 34 3.77 -8.86 13.65
C ASN A 34 3.86 -9.20 12.14
N PRO A 35 4.01 -10.47 11.75
CA PRO A 35 3.84 -10.91 10.37
C PRO A 35 2.64 -10.31 9.61
N ALA A 36 1.52 -10.08 10.30
CA ALA A 36 0.35 -9.43 9.73
C ALA A 36 0.61 -7.97 9.31
N ASP A 37 1.36 -7.21 10.11
CA ASP A 37 1.72 -5.82 9.81
C ASP A 37 2.68 -5.74 8.62
N ALA A 38 3.66 -6.65 8.59
CA ALA A 38 4.60 -6.77 7.47
C ALA A 38 3.88 -7.14 6.16
N PHE A 39 2.87 -8.01 6.24
CA PHE A 39 2.03 -8.37 5.10
C PHE A 39 1.23 -7.18 4.57
N LEU A 40 0.59 -6.40 5.45
CA LEU A 40 -0.12 -5.18 5.06
C LEU A 40 0.82 -4.17 4.39
N GLY A 41 2.03 -4.00 4.91
CA GLY A 41 3.07 -3.18 4.28
C GLY A 41 3.41 -3.65 2.86
N ALA A 42 3.61 -4.96 2.66
CA ALA A 42 3.88 -5.54 1.33
C ALA A 42 2.73 -5.34 0.34
N ILE A 43 1.48 -5.48 0.79
CA ILE A 43 0.29 -5.19 -0.03
C ILE A 43 0.24 -3.71 -0.40
N GLY A 44 0.49 -2.80 0.55
CA GLY A 44 0.54 -1.35 0.30
C GLY A 44 1.60 -0.95 -0.73
N ILE A 45 2.79 -1.54 -0.66
CA ILE A 45 3.86 -1.35 -1.65
C ILE A 45 3.41 -1.85 -3.04
N THR A 46 2.82 -3.04 -3.10
CA THR A 46 2.34 -3.65 -4.35
C THR A 46 1.30 -2.77 -5.05
N VAL A 47 0.30 -2.29 -4.30
CA VAL A 47 -0.75 -1.41 -4.85
C VAL A 47 -0.16 -0.08 -5.31
N THR A 48 0.76 0.51 -4.54
CA THR A 48 1.47 1.73 -4.93
C THR A 48 2.24 1.54 -6.25
N ALA A 49 2.94 0.41 -6.41
CA ALA A 49 3.67 0.10 -7.64
C ALA A 49 2.74 -0.02 -8.86
N VAL A 50 1.56 -0.64 -8.70
CA VAL A 50 0.54 -0.71 -9.76
C VAL A 50 0.01 0.68 -10.12
N TYR A 51 -0.22 1.56 -9.14
CA TYR A 51 -0.62 2.94 -9.41
C TYR A 51 0.46 3.72 -10.16
N LEU A 52 1.72 3.58 -9.77
CA LEU A 52 2.84 4.21 -10.47
C LEU A 52 2.95 3.69 -11.91
N TRP A 53 2.73 2.39 -12.12
CA TRP A 53 2.67 1.80 -13.45
C TRP A 53 1.55 2.39 -14.30
N GLY A 54 0.32 2.48 -13.77
CA GLY A 54 -0.81 3.06 -14.49
C GLY A 54 -0.61 4.53 -14.87
N ILE A 55 0.08 5.31 -14.01
CA ILE A 55 0.48 6.70 -14.32
C ILE A 55 1.50 6.73 -15.48
N LEU A 56 2.45 5.80 -15.50
CA LEU A 56 3.51 5.75 -16.52
C LEU A 56 3.01 5.26 -17.89
N GLU A 57 2.16 4.24 -17.90
CA GLU A 57 1.60 3.61 -19.11
C GLU A 57 0.73 4.60 -19.92
N ARG A 58 0.26 5.71 -19.31
CA ARG A 58 -0.47 6.84 -19.97
C ARG A 58 -1.60 6.41 -20.92
N ARG A 59 -2.14 5.21 -20.73
CA ARG A 59 -3.06 4.59 -21.68
C ARG A 59 -4.49 4.93 -21.28
N ASP A 60 -5.14 5.81 -22.06
CA ASP A 60 -6.55 6.22 -21.91
C ASP A 60 -7.56 5.10 -22.24
N ARG A 61 -7.21 3.83 -22.06
CA ARG A 61 -8.15 2.72 -22.20
C ARG A 61 -8.92 2.53 -20.90
N THR A 62 -10.02 3.26 -20.80
CA THR A 62 -11.06 3.01 -19.81
C THR A 62 -12.01 1.93 -20.32
N VAL A 63 -12.24 0.89 -19.53
CA VAL A 63 -13.29 -0.12 -19.77
C VAL A 63 -14.36 0.11 -18.71
N MET A 64 -15.59 0.44 -19.11
CA MET A 64 -16.68 0.83 -18.21
C MET A 64 -16.36 2.03 -17.27
N GLY A 65 -15.47 2.92 -17.67
CA GLY A 65 -15.01 4.04 -16.82
C GLY A 65 -13.96 3.66 -15.78
N MET A 66 -13.45 2.43 -15.82
CA MET A 66 -12.38 1.92 -14.94
C MET A 66 -11.13 1.58 -15.79
N GLY A 67 -9.95 2.04 -15.35
CA GLY A 67 -8.69 1.64 -15.96
C GLY A 67 -8.35 0.18 -15.61
N VAL A 68 -7.61 -0.51 -16.49
CA VAL A 68 -7.15 -1.88 -16.24
C VAL A 68 -6.33 -1.97 -14.95
N ASP A 69 -5.55 -0.92 -14.64
CA ASP A 69 -4.75 -0.83 -13.41
C ASP A 69 -5.62 -0.84 -12.15
N SER A 70 -6.79 -0.19 -12.18
CA SER A 70 -7.73 -0.17 -11.06
C SER A 70 -8.36 -1.54 -10.81
N LEU A 71 -8.55 -2.37 -11.85
CA LEU A 71 -9.00 -3.75 -11.68
C LEU A 71 -7.92 -4.61 -11.01
N VAL A 72 -6.65 -4.42 -11.40
CA VAL A 72 -5.52 -5.10 -10.76
C VAL A 72 -5.43 -4.74 -9.28
N VAL A 73 -5.55 -3.45 -8.94
CA VAL A 73 -5.59 -2.99 -7.54
C VAL A 73 -6.73 -3.66 -6.77
N LEU A 74 -7.93 -3.76 -7.37
CA LEU A 74 -9.08 -4.39 -6.72
C LEU A 74 -8.82 -5.88 -6.44
N ILE A 75 -8.23 -6.61 -7.39
CA ILE A 75 -7.88 -8.02 -7.21
C ILE A 75 -6.84 -8.19 -6.10
N VAL A 76 -5.79 -7.37 -6.10
CA VAL A 76 -4.75 -7.40 -5.06
C VAL A 76 -5.36 -7.09 -3.69
N TYR A 77 -6.27 -6.12 -3.61
CA TYR A 77 -6.95 -5.75 -2.36
C TYR A 77 -7.80 -6.90 -1.82
N ILE A 78 -8.68 -7.50 -2.65
CA ILE A 78 -9.54 -8.62 -2.22
C ILE A 78 -8.70 -9.83 -1.84
N GLY A 79 -7.70 -10.18 -2.66
CA GLY A 79 -6.78 -11.28 -2.37
C GLY A 79 -6.01 -11.06 -1.06
N GLY A 80 -5.50 -9.84 -0.86
CA GLY A 80 -4.83 -9.43 0.36
C GLY A 80 -5.75 -9.53 1.58
N LEU A 81 -7.00 -9.10 1.48
CA LEU A 81 -7.98 -9.15 2.56
C LEU A 81 -8.30 -10.60 2.97
N VAL A 82 -8.48 -11.50 1.99
CA VAL A 82 -8.71 -12.92 2.24
C VAL A 82 -7.52 -13.55 2.96
N ILE A 83 -6.29 -13.26 2.52
CA ILE A 83 -5.08 -13.80 3.15
C ILE A 83 -4.90 -13.21 4.56
N TYR A 84 -5.07 -11.89 4.72
CA TYR A 84 -4.95 -11.19 5.99
C TYR A 84 -5.93 -11.73 7.04
N SER A 85 -7.15 -12.10 6.64
CA SER A 85 -8.13 -12.70 7.56
C SER A 85 -7.71 -14.05 8.17
N ARG A 86 -6.63 -14.64 7.66
CA ARG A 86 -6.08 -15.94 8.09
C ARG A 86 -4.72 -15.83 8.78
N LEU A 87 -4.12 -14.64 8.80
CA LEU A 87 -2.85 -14.32 9.48
C LEU A 87 -3.14 -13.88 10.92
#